data_AF-A0A935H2L6-F1
#
_entry.id   AF-A0A935H2L6-F1
#
_cell.length_a   1.000
_cell.length_b   1.000
_cell.length_c   1.000
_cell.angle_alpha   90.00
_cell.angle_beta   90.00
_cell.angle_gamma   90.00
#
_symmetry.space_group_name_H-M   'P 1'
#
loop_
_entity.id
_entity.type
_entity.pdbx_description
1 polymer ?
#
loop_
_entity_poly.entity_id
_entity_poly.type
_entity_poly.pdbx_seq_one_letter_code
_entity_poly.pdbx_strand_id
1 'polypeptide(L)'
;MTTEEAAALGNPAIVKDYRNGRDLTEAPRGVKVIDAFGLSADELRTQFPAAYQWLLERVKPERDLNNRESRKKNWWLFGEANPKLRTQLSGLPRYIATVETAKHRLFQFLDASILPDNKLVAIALNDPFHLGVLSSHAHGQWAQAAGSTLEDRPVYVKTTCFETFPFPDEDTGLTPALRHTIGLLAEQIDTHRKRVLGLLPAALAPSPAGAPCAATDAPGGLSVSASNMPFPHVQQANAAINSGVTSAAALAHTEATALASVAPAAKPNTAKPNKDLTLTGLYNVLQALREGRPLTAKEKTIHSTGLVGVLKTLHDELDAAVLAAYGWSDLAPAQPTPAANVNPSAKP
;
A
#
# COMPACT_ATOMS: atom_id res chain seq x y z
N MET A 1 0.18 22.29 5.61
CA MET A 1 -0.95 22.90 6.34
C MET A 1 -1.69 21.84 7.14
N THR A 2 -2.37 22.23 8.20
CA THR A 2 -3.26 21.36 8.99
C THR A 2 -4.61 21.18 8.28
N THR A 3 -5.42 20.24 8.74
CA THR A 3 -6.80 20.05 8.26
C THR A 3 -7.68 21.28 8.52
N GLU A 4 -7.47 21.98 9.63
CA GLU A 4 -8.21 23.20 9.98
C GLU A 4 -7.86 24.35 9.02
N GLU A 5 -6.58 24.53 8.71
CA GLU A 5 -6.13 25.51 7.72
C GLU A 5 -6.68 25.19 6.32
N ALA A 6 -6.71 23.92 5.94
CA ALA A 6 -7.33 23.48 4.68
C ALA A 6 -8.83 23.79 4.64
N ALA A 7 -9.53 23.61 5.77
CA ALA A 7 -10.94 23.94 5.89
C ALA A 7 -11.19 25.46 5.80
N ALA A 8 -10.30 26.28 6.37
CA ALA A 8 -10.35 27.74 6.25
C ALA A 8 -10.17 28.22 4.79
N LEU A 9 -9.48 27.45 3.95
CA LEU A 9 -9.36 27.69 2.51
C LEU A 9 -10.57 27.19 1.71
N GLY A 10 -11.57 26.59 2.35
CA GLY A 10 -12.75 26.01 1.71
C GLY A 10 -12.54 24.60 1.14
N ASN A 11 -11.51 23.86 1.60
CA ASN A 11 -11.15 22.52 1.10
C ASN A 11 -11.13 22.41 -0.43
N PRO A 12 -10.37 23.29 -1.14
CA PRO A 12 -10.36 23.26 -2.59
C PRO A 12 -9.75 21.94 -3.09
N ALA A 13 -10.19 21.46 -4.26
CA ALA A 13 -9.79 20.16 -4.81
C ALA A 13 -8.27 20.00 -5.04
N ILE A 14 -7.55 21.13 -5.13
CA ILE A 14 -6.09 21.19 -5.24
C ILE A 14 -5.36 20.91 -3.91
N VAL A 15 -6.07 20.94 -2.78
CA VAL A 15 -5.48 20.54 -1.49
C VAL A 15 -5.53 19.02 -1.37
N LYS A 16 -4.34 18.42 -1.32
CA LYS A 16 -4.16 16.96 -1.25
C LYS A 16 -3.61 16.54 0.10
N ASP A 17 -3.94 15.32 0.49
CA ASP A 17 -3.28 14.67 1.62
C ASP A 17 -1.82 14.41 1.28
N TYR A 18 -0.95 14.62 2.26
CA TYR A 18 0.48 14.39 2.12
C TYR A 18 0.95 13.36 3.14
N ARG A 19 1.85 12.48 2.71
CA ARG A 19 2.44 11.44 3.56
C ARG A 19 3.95 11.39 3.38
N ASN A 20 4.66 11.33 4.50
CA ASN A 20 6.09 11.02 4.52
C ASN A 20 6.36 9.67 5.18
N GLY A 21 7.64 9.30 5.31
CA GLY A 21 8.03 8.01 5.90
C GLY A 21 7.51 7.76 7.32
N ARG A 22 7.32 8.82 8.12
CA ARG A 22 6.71 8.71 9.44
C ARG A 22 5.21 8.43 9.36
N ASP A 23 4.51 9.06 8.43
CA ASP A 23 3.08 8.86 8.24
C ASP A 23 2.73 7.48 7.63
N LEU A 24 3.73 6.72 7.15
CA LEU A 24 3.56 5.32 6.74
C LEU A 24 3.82 4.35 7.88
N THR A 25 4.71 4.69 8.81
CA THR A 25 5.12 3.79 9.90
C THR A 25 4.40 4.07 11.23
N GLU A 26 3.74 5.21 11.35
CA GLU A 26 2.96 5.66 12.50
C GLU A 26 1.58 6.19 12.06
N ALA A 27 0.74 6.57 13.03
CA ALA A 27 -0.50 7.27 12.74
C ALA A 27 -0.22 8.57 11.94
N PRO A 28 -0.87 8.79 10.79
CA PRO A 28 -0.60 9.96 9.97
C PRO A 28 -0.88 11.27 10.69
N ARG A 29 -0.02 12.26 10.48
CA ARG A 29 -0.13 13.59 11.11
C ARG A 29 -1.27 14.46 10.58
N GLY A 30 -1.97 14.03 9.53
CA GLY A 30 -3.04 14.82 8.89
C GLY A 30 -2.52 16.06 8.16
N VAL A 31 -1.26 16.03 7.69
CA VAL A 31 -0.67 17.14 6.92
C VAL A 31 -1.23 17.12 5.50
N LYS A 32 -1.61 18.31 5.03
CA LYS A 32 -2.07 18.57 3.67
C LYS A 32 -1.17 19.56 2.94
N VAL A 33 -1.20 19.52 1.61
CA VAL A 33 -0.41 20.38 0.71
C VAL A 33 -1.29 20.94 -0.41
N ILE A 34 -0.97 22.13 -0.91
CA ILE A 34 -1.59 22.68 -2.11
C ILE A 34 -0.81 22.17 -3.32
N ASP A 35 -1.50 21.45 -4.20
CA ASP A 35 -0.98 20.97 -5.46
C ASP A 35 -1.58 21.76 -6.63
N ALA A 36 -0.91 22.85 -7.00
CA ALA A 36 -1.29 23.70 -8.13
C ALA A 36 -0.70 23.23 -9.47
N PHE A 37 -0.27 21.97 -9.58
CA PHE A 37 0.30 21.44 -10.82
C PHE A 37 -0.69 21.53 -11.98
N GLY A 38 -0.23 22.02 -13.13
CA GLY A 38 -1.06 22.22 -14.33
C GLY A 38 -1.78 23.57 -14.39
N LEU A 39 -1.69 24.40 -13.35
CA LEU A 39 -2.26 25.75 -13.33
C LEU A 39 -1.16 26.81 -13.50
N SER A 40 -1.46 27.85 -14.26
CA SER A 40 -0.73 29.12 -14.21
C SER A 40 -1.07 29.91 -12.93
N ALA A 41 -0.25 30.90 -12.59
CA ALA A 41 -0.52 31.78 -11.45
C ALA A 41 -1.87 32.51 -11.58
N ASP A 42 -2.22 32.96 -12.79
CA ASP A 42 -3.47 33.68 -13.04
C ASP A 42 -4.70 32.78 -12.96
N GLU A 43 -4.60 31.54 -13.47
CA GLU A 43 -5.66 30.54 -13.29
C GLU A 43 -5.83 30.19 -11.83
N LEU A 44 -4.73 29.98 -11.09
CA LEU A 44 -4.77 29.72 -9.65
C LEU A 44 -5.40 30.88 -8.88
N ARG A 45 -5.07 32.12 -9.23
CA ARG A 45 -5.65 33.33 -8.62
C ARG A 45 -7.14 33.47 -8.90
N THR A 46 -7.58 33.10 -10.10
CA THR A 46 -8.98 33.23 -10.53
C THR A 46 -9.85 32.11 -9.98
N GLN A 47 -9.38 30.86 -10.06
CA GLN A 47 -10.14 29.67 -9.67
C GLN A 47 -10.04 29.37 -8.16
N PHE A 48 -8.89 29.65 -7.54
CA PHE A 48 -8.61 29.35 -6.13
C PHE A 48 -7.97 30.53 -5.39
N PRO A 49 -8.66 31.69 -5.30
CA PRO A 49 -8.08 32.93 -4.75
C PRO A 49 -7.53 32.79 -3.32
N ALA A 50 -8.20 32.01 -2.46
CA ALA A 50 -7.73 31.76 -1.09
C ALA A 50 -6.41 30.98 -1.06
N ALA A 51 -6.27 29.95 -1.90
CA ALA A 51 -5.03 29.17 -2.00
C ALA A 51 -3.90 29.99 -2.64
N TYR A 52 -4.23 30.83 -3.63
CA TYR A 52 -3.28 31.78 -4.21
C TYR A 52 -2.74 32.74 -3.15
N GLN A 53 -3.62 33.38 -2.37
CA GLN A 53 -3.23 34.29 -1.28
C GLN A 53 -2.35 33.58 -0.25
N TRP A 54 -2.73 32.35 0.14
CA TRP A 54 -1.95 31.54 1.07
C TRP A 54 -0.51 31.33 0.60
N LEU A 55 -0.33 30.92 -0.66
CA LEU A 55 0.99 30.71 -1.25
C LEU A 55 1.75 32.02 -1.41
N LEU A 56 1.05 33.11 -1.76
CA LEU A 56 1.66 34.43 -1.97
C LEU A 56 2.30 34.96 -0.68
N GLU A 57 1.61 34.82 0.46
CA GLU A 57 2.09 35.33 1.74
C GLU A 57 3.18 34.46 2.39
N ARG A 58 3.11 33.13 2.19
CA ARG A 58 3.95 32.17 2.93
C ARG A 58 5.05 31.54 2.10
N VAL A 59 4.79 31.25 0.81
CA VAL A 59 5.71 30.51 -0.06
C VAL A 59 6.53 31.45 -0.93
N LYS A 60 5.92 32.51 -1.48
CA LYS A 60 6.63 33.44 -2.38
C LYS A 60 7.84 34.11 -1.74
N PRO A 61 7.79 34.65 -0.49
CA PRO A 61 8.95 35.31 0.11
C PRO A 61 10.16 34.37 0.23
N GLU A 62 9.94 33.11 0.59
CA GLU A 62 11.00 32.10 0.63
C GLU A 62 11.52 31.72 -0.77
N ARG A 63 10.62 31.65 -1.77
CA ARG A 63 10.97 31.31 -3.15
C ARG A 63 11.79 32.41 -3.82
N ASP A 64 11.51 33.67 -3.54
CA ASP A 64 12.24 34.82 -4.11
C ASP A 64 13.73 34.82 -3.71
N LEU A 65 14.05 34.27 -2.53
CA LEU A 65 15.43 34.10 -2.04
C LEU A 65 16.16 32.89 -2.65
N ASN A 66 15.49 32.04 -3.42
CA ASN A 66 16.09 30.81 -3.93
C ASN A 66 17.04 31.08 -5.09
N ASN A 67 18.24 30.49 -5.11
CA ASN A 67 19.21 30.70 -6.20
C ASN A 67 18.71 30.26 -7.58
N ARG A 68 17.74 29.33 -7.67
CA ARG A 68 17.22 28.83 -8.95
C ARG A 68 16.08 29.72 -9.47
N GLU A 69 16.32 30.42 -10.57
CA GLU A 69 15.34 31.33 -11.21
C GLU A 69 14.00 30.67 -11.55
N SER A 70 13.99 29.40 -11.96
CA SER A 70 12.75 28.69 -12.26
C SER A 70 11.81 28.58 -11.04
N ARG A 71 12.36 28.46 -9.83
CA ARG A 71 11.59 28.39 -8.58
C ARG A 71 11.08 29.75 -8.12
N LYS A 72 11.76 30.84 -8.49
CA LYS A 72 11.27 32.22 -8.29
C LYS A 72 10.09 32.49 -9.23
N LYS A 73 10.27 32.19 -10.52
CA LYS A 73 9.25 32.43 -11.56
C LYS A 73 7.99 31.59 -11.32
N ASN A 74 8.15 30.31 -10.97
CA ASN A 74 7.06 29.37 -10.73
C ASN A 74 6.84 29.11 -9.24
N TRP A 75 6.81 30.17 -8.43
CA TRP A 75 6.80 30.09 -6.97
C TRP A 75 5.60 29.32 -6.38
N TRP A 76 4.48 29.26 -7.10
CA TRP A 76 3.27 28.53 -6.69
C TRP A 76 3.34 27.02 -6.94
N LEU A 77 4.33 26.55 -7.70
CA LEU A 77 4.54 25.13 -7.98
C LEU A 77 5.55 24.51 -7.02
N PHE A 78 5.51 23.18 -6.90
CA PHE A 78 6.55 22.44 -6.20
C PHE A 78 7.91 22.62 -6.87
N GLY A 79 8.97 22.55 -6.06
CA GLY A 79 10.35 22.70 -6.56
C GLY A 79 10.76 21.63 -7.57
N GLU A 80 10.11 20.46 -7.53
CA GLU A 80 10.10 19.42 -8.55
C GLU A 80 8.65 18.93 -8.71
N ALA A 81 8.08 19.07 -9.90
CA ALA A 81 6.68 18.77 -10.16
C ALA A 81 6.39 17.29 -10.41
N ASN A 82 7.43 16.47 -10.64
CA ASN A 82 7.37 15.04 -10.89
C ASN A 82 6.28 14.61 -11.92
N PRO A 83 6.28 15.17 -13.15
CA PRO A 83 5.26 14.86 -14.16
C PRO A 83 5.21 13.36 -14.50
N LYS A 84 6.36 12.68 -14.53
CA LYS A 84 6.44 11.23 -14.79
C LYS A 84 5.63 10.41 -13.78
N LEU A 85 5.76 10.71 -12.48
CA LEU A 85 4.99 10.05 -11.44
C LEU A 85 3.49 10.29 -11.63
N ARG A 86 3.10 11.54 -11.89
CA ARG A 86 1.69 11.91 -12.10
C ARG A 86 1.08 11.18 -13.29
N THR A 87 1.81 11.07 -14.39
CA THR A 87 1.38 10.29 -15.56
C THR A 87 1.23 8.81 -15.22
N GLN A 88 2.17 8.23 -14.47
CA GLN A 88 2.12 6.81 -14.08
C GLN A 88 1.00 6.49 -13.09
N LEU A 89 0.63 7.43 -12.22
CA LEU A 89 -0.47 7.27 -11.27
C LEU A 89 -1.85 7.56 -11.88
N SER A 90 -1.89 8.18 -13.06
CA SER A 90 -3.15 8.54 -13.73
C SER A 90 -4.02 7.32 -13.98
N GLY A 91 -5.28 7.36 -13.53
CA GLY A 91 -6.24 6.26 -13.67
C GLY A 91 -6.12 5.14 -12.65
N LEU A 92 -5.12 5.15 -11.76
CA LEU A 92 -5.02 4.19 -10.67
C LEU A 92 -5.83 4.67 -9.45
N PRO A 93 -6.62 3.81 -8.79
CA PRO A 93 -7.30 4.17 -7.55
C PRO A 93 -6.34 4.20 -6.35
N ARG A 94 -5.27 3.40 -6.41
CA ARG A 94 -4.25 3.26 -5.36
C ARG A 94 -2.92 2.83 -5.96
N TYR A 95 -1.84 3.05 -5.23
CA TYR A 95 -0.49 2.66 -5.62
C TYR A 95 0.29 2.12 -4.42
N ILE A 96 1.37 1.37 -4.66
CA ILE A 96 2.21 0.82 -3.59
C ILE A 96 3.24 1.87 -3.19
N ALA A 97 3.44 2.06 -1.89
CA ALA A 97 4.47 2.93 -1.35
C ALA A 97 5.34 2.20 -0.32
N THR A 98 6.62 2.56 -0.30
CA THR A 98 7.58 2.19 0.74
C THR A 98 8.41 3.40 1.14
N VAL A 99 8.90 3.42 2.37
CA VAL A 99 9.91 4.39 2.80
C VAL A 99 11.25 4.04 2.13
N GLU A 100 12.02 5.06 1.73
CA GLU A 100 13.35 4.89 1.13
C GLU A 100 14.34 4.27 2.15
N THR A 101 14.53 4.91 3.31
CA THR A 101 15.44 4.45 4.37
C THR A 101 14.65 3.90 5.57
N ALA A 102 14.76 2.60 5.84
CA ALA A 102 14.03 1.95 6.94
C ALA A 102 14.76 0.69 7.44
N LYS A 103 14.66 0.42 8.75
CA LYS A 103 15.16 -0.83 9.36
C LYS A 103 14.38 -2.04 8.85
N HIS A 104 13.06 -1.94 8.86
CA HIS A 104 12.14 -2.97 8.35
C HIS A 104 11.55 -2.51 7.03
N ARG A 105 11.60 -3.37 6.01
CA ARG A 105 11.04 -3.03 4.69
C ARG A 105 9.54 -3.30 4.69
N LEU A 106 8.76 -2.25 4.46
CA LEU A 106 7.30 -2.30 4.51
C LEU A 106 6.74 -1.66 3.25
N PHE A 107 5.90 -2.42 2.54
CA PHE A 107 5.14 -1.96 1.38
C PHE A 107 3.66 -1.87 1.76
N GLN A 108 2.97 -0.81 1.36
CA GLN A 108 1.55 -0.65 1.64
C GLN A 108 0.84 0.06 0.50
N PHE A 109 -0.48 -0.14 0.39
CA PHE A 109 -1.27 0.65 -0.54
C PHE A 109 -1.57 2.04 0.02
N LEU A 110 -1.31 3.07 -0.80
CA LEU A 110 -1.79 4.44 -0.61
C LEU A 110 -2.84 4.77 -1.66
N ASP A 111 -3.84 5.55 -1.27
CA ASP A 111 -4.84 6.10 -2.18
C ASP A 111 -4.17 7.08 -3.17
N ALA A 112 -4.61 7.07 -4.43
CA ALA A 112 -4.00 7.89 -5.48
C ALA A 112 -4.17 9.41 -5.26
N SER A 113 -5.12 9.83 -4.41
CA SER A 113 -5.28 11.24 -4.01
C SER A 113 -4.20 11.73 -3.03
N ILE A 114 -3.43 10.81 -2.43
CA ILE A 114 -2.38 11.11 -1.47
C ILE A 114 -1.07 11.37 -2.21
N LEU A 115 -0.43 12.51 -1.93
CA LEU A 115 0.88 12.84 -2.46
C LEU A 115 2.01 12.27 -1.58
N PRO A 116 2.94 11.49 -2.17
CA PRO A 116 4.08 10.96 -1.45
C PRO A 116 5.20 12.01 -1.33
N ASP A 117 5.89 11.98 -0.19
CA ASP A 117 7.13 12.73 0.04
C ASP A 117 8.31 12.22 -0.80
N ASN A 118 9.37 13.04 -0.94
CA ASN A 118 10.59 12.67 -1.66
C ASN A 118 11.33 11.47 -1.04
N LYS A 119 11.11 11.18 0.24
CA LYS A 119 11.66 10.00 0.94
C LYS A 119 10.77 8.76 0.86
N LEU A 120 9.74 8.80 0.02
CA LEU A 120 8.93 7.64 -0.33
C LEU A 120 9.20 7.21 -1.76
N VAL A 121 9.28 5.89 -1.96
CA VAL A 121 9.28 5.28 -3.27
C VAL A 121 7.84 4.91 -3.60
N ALA A 122 7.29 5.55 -4.62
CA ALA A 122 5.97 5.25 -5.16
C ALA A 122 6.09 4.30 -6.36
N ILE A 123 5.42 3.16 -6.28
CA ILE A 123 5.36 2.13 -7.30
C ILE A 123 3.93 2.15 -7.86
N ALA A 124 3.78 2.56 -9.12
CA ALA A 124 2.50 2.74 -9.80
C ALA A 124 1.86 1.40 -10.21
N LEU A 125 1.58 0.55 -9.23
CA LEU A 125 0.89 -0.73 -9.36
C LEU A 125 -0.25 -0.77 -8.34
N ASN A 126 -1.44 -1.22 -8.77
CA ASN A 126 -2.63 -1.34 -7.93
C ASN A 126 -2.99 -2.81 -7.56
N ASP A 127 -2.25 -3.76 -8.14
CA ASP A 127 -2.49 -5.19 -8.04
C ASP A 127 -1.92 -5.80 -6.75
N PRO A 128 -2.74 -6.43 -5.91
CA PRO A 128 -2.31 -7.05 -4.66
C PRO A 128 -1.22 -8.11 -4.80
N PHE A 129 -1.15 -8.81 -5.94
CA PHE A 129 -0.11 -9.80 -6.17
C PHE A 129 1.30 -9.18 -6.05
N HIS A 130 1.52 -8.04 -6.69
CA HIS A 130 2.80 -7.33 -6.61
C HIS A 130 3.09 -6.84 -5.19
N LEU A 131 2.07 -6.39 -4.46
CA LEU A 131 2.23 -6.03 -3.04
C LEU A 131 2.70 -7.23 -2.21
N GLY A 132 2.16 -8.43 -2.49
CA GLY A 132 2.52 -9.66 -1.81
C GLY A 132 3.96 -10.08 -2.09
N VAL A 133 4.36 -10.13 -3.36
CA VAL A 133 5.73 -10.46 -3.76
C VAL A 133 6.73 -9.48 -3.12
N LEU A 134 6.45 -8.18 -3.19
CA LEU A 134 7.30 -7.16 -2.56
C LEU A 134 7.33 -7.26 -1.03
N SER A 135 6.25 -7.72 -0.40
CA SER A 135 6.18 -7.89 1.06
C SER A 135 6.82 -9.20 1.56
N SER A 136 7.23 -10.09 0.66
CA SER A 136 7.83 -11.38 1.01
C SER A 136 9.26 -11.26 1.55
N HIS A 137 9.69 -12.30 2.26
CA HIS A 137 11.05 -12.45 2.73
C HIS A 137 12.06 -12.54 1.59
N ALA A 138 11.71 -13.18 0.47
CA ALA A 138 12.56 -13.28 -0.72
C ALA A 138 12.93 -11.88 -1.26
N HIS A 139 11.94 -11.00 -1.43
CA HIS A 139 12.20 -9.63 -1.83
C HIS A 139 12.92 -8.82 -0.73
N GLY A 140 12.63 -9.09 0.54
CA GLY A 140 13.34 -8.49 1.67
C GLY A 140 14.84 -8.77 1.63
N GLN A 141 15.23 -10.03 1.40
CA GLN A 141 16.64 -10.44 1.25
C GLN A 141 17.27 -9.82 0.00
N TRP A 142 16.56 -9.84 -1.13
CA TRP A 142 17.04 -9.20 -2.37
C TRP A 142 17.30 -7.71 -2.16
N ALA A 143 16.35 -6.98 -1.58
CA ALA A 143 16.47 -5.55 -1.32
C ALA A 143 17.62 -5.22 -0.35
N GLN A 144 17.92 -6.12 0.60
CA GLN A 144 19.07 -5.97 1.48
C GLN A 144 20.39 -6.18 0.75
N ALA A 145 20.46 -7.13 -0.19
CA ALA A 145 21.68 -7.44 -0.95
C ALA A 145 21.94 -6.45 -2.09
N ALA A 146 20.91 -6.05 -2.84
CA ALA A 146 21.00 -5.18 -4.01
C ALA A 146 20.81 -3.69 -3.69
N GLY A 147 20.33 -3.37 -2.48
CA GLY A 147 20.15 -2.00 -2.01
C GLY A 147 21.45 -1.31 -1.63
N SER A 148 21.31 -0.18 -0.93
CA SER A 148 22.44 0.55 -0.35
C SER A 148 22.22 0.73 1.16
N THR A 149 23.17 1.32 1.85
CA THR A 149 23.05 1.66 3.26
C THR A 149 23.33 3.14 3.47
N LEU A 150 22.57 3.75 4.37
CA LEU A 150 22.89 5.04 4.94
C LEU A 150 23.31 4.77 6.38
N GLU A 151 24.62 4.81 6.63
CA GLU A 151 25.23 4.32 7.86
C GLU A 151 24.86 2.84 8.08
N ASP A 152 24.07 2.54 9.11
CA ASP A 152 23.60 1.20 9.46
C ASP A 152 22.20 0.88 8.92
N ARG A 153 21.52 1.83 8.26
CA ARG A 153 20.12 1.67 7.83
C ARG A 153 20.00 1.32 6.35
N PRO A 154 19.26 0.25 5.98
CA PRO A 154 19.01 -0.10 4.58
C PRO A 154 18.25 0.98 3.80
N VAL A 155 18.74 1.28 2.61
CA VAL A 155 18.18 2.23 1.62
C VAL A 155 17.67 1.45 0.42
N TYR A 156 16.39 1.65 0.10
CA TYR A 156 15.74 1.01 -1.05
C TYR A 156 16.01 1.82 -2.32
N VAL A 157 16.91 1.32 -3.16
CA VAL A 157 17.26 1.96 -4.43
C VAL A 157 16.39 1.36 -5.52
N LYS A 158 15.45 2.14 -6.07
CA LYS A 158 14.45 1.66 -7.05
C LYS A 158 15.09 0.86 -8.21
N THR A 159 16.17 1.37 -8.79
CA THR A 159 16.82 0.79 -9.98
C THR A 159 17.48 -0.56 -9.73
N THR A 160 17.90 -0.86 -8.51
CA THR A 160 18.60 -2.12 -8.17
C THR A 160 17.77 -3.05 -7.30
N CYS A 161 16.76 -2.53 -6.60
CA CYS A 161 15.88 -3.34 -5.76
C CYS A 161 14.58 -3.71 -6.46
N PHE A 162 13.95 -2.81 -7.23
CA PHE A 162 12.67 -3.08 -7.88
C PHE A 162 12.85 -3.48 -9.34
N GLU A 163 13.58 -2.68 -10.12
CA GLU A 163 13.67 -2.86 -11.58
C GLU A 163 14.41 -4.12 -12.00
N THR A 164 15.29 -4.65 -11.15
CA THR A 164 16.08 -5.86 -11.41
C THR A 164 15.60 -7.07 -10.61
N PHE A 165 14.55 -6.94 -9.80
CA PHE A 165 14.02 -8.07 -9.06
C PHE A 165 13.32 -9.05 -10.02
N PRO A 166 13.66 -10.34 -10.00
CA PRO A 166 13.01 -11.33 -10.86
C PRO A 166 11.63 -11.66 -10.30
N PHE A 167 10.58 -10.98 -10.77
CA PHE A 167 9.21 -11.29 -10.38
C PHE A 167 8.80 -12.69 -10.86
N PRO A 168 7.99 -13.44 -10.09
CA PRO A 168 7.57 -14.78 -10.50
C PRO A 168 6.55 -14.67 -11.63
N ASP A 169 6.66 -15.60 -12.58
CA ASP A 169 5.79 -15.74 -13.73
C ASP A 169 5.42 -17.22 -13.95
N GLU A 170 4.69 -17.51 -15.03
CA GLU A 170 4.24 -18.87 -15.32
C GLU A 170 5.42 -19.85 -15.47
N ASP A 171 6.57 -19.37 -15.97
CA ASP A 171 7.77 -20.18 -16.17
C ASP A 171 8.48 -20.51 -14.84
N THR A 172 8.35 -19.66 -13.82
CA THR A 172 8.88 -19.93 -12.47
C THR A 172 7.99 -20.84 -11.63
N GLY A 173 6.81 -21.23 -12.12
CA GLY A 173 5.84 -22.04 -11.40
C GLY A 173 4.68 -21.25 -10.78
N LEU A 174 4.49 -19.98 -11.15
CA LEU A 174 3.33 -19.21 -10.74
C LEU A 174 2.06 -19.78 -11.37
N THR A 175 1.17 -20.29 -10.54
CA THR A 175 -0.18 -20.68 -10.96
C THR A 175 -1.19 -19.56 -10.68
N PRO A 176 -2.32 -19.50 -11.41
CA PRO A 176 -3.39 -18.55 -11.10
C PRO A 176 -3.87 -18.62 -9.64
N ALA A 177 -3.89 -19.82 -9.05
CA ALA A 177 -4.24 -20.04 -7.65
C ALA A 177 -3.22 -19.42 -6.70
N LEU A 178 -1.91 -19.61 -6.94
CA LEU A 178 -0.86 -18.99 -6.14
C LEU A 178 -0.89 -17.46 -6.25
N ARG A 179 -1.07 -16.93 -7.47
CA ARG A 179 -1.20 -15.48 -7.70
C ARG A 179 -2.33 -14.88 -6.84
N HIS A 180 -3.48 -15.54 -6.82
CA HIS A 180 -4.63 -15.12 -6.03
C HIS A 180 -4.35 -15.21 -4.51
N THR A 181 -3.78 -16.32 -4.04
CA THR A 181 -3.41 -16.50 -2.62
C THR A 181 -2.43 -15.44 -2.15
N ILE A 182 -1.37 -15.16 -2.92
CA ILE A 182 -0.39 -14.11 -2.64
C ILE A 182 -1.09 -12.75 -2.52
N GLY A 183 -2.00 -12.44 -3.44
CA GLY A 183 -2.78 -11.20 -3.42
C GLY A 183 -3.65 -11.07 -2.17
N LEU A 184 -4.38 -12.12 -1.80
CA LEU A 184 -5.22 -12.12 -0.59
C LEU A 184 -4.40 -11.91 0.69
N LEU A 185 -3.29 -12.64 0.84
CA LEU A 185 -2.40 -12.51 1.99
C LEU A 185 -1.81 -11.10 2.09
N ALA A 186 -1.43 -10.51 0.94
CA ALA A 186 -0.94 -9.14 0.88
C ALA A 186 -1.98 -8.12 1.39
N GLU A 187 -3.24 -8.25 0.96
CA GLU A 187 -4.31 -7.37 1.43
C GLU A 187 -4.62 -7.56 2.92
N GLN A 188 -4.56 -8.80 3.43
CA GLN A 188 -4.74 -9.09 4.85
C GLN A 188 -3.63 -8.46 5.69
N ILE A 189 -2.38 -8.52 5.23
CA ILE A 189 -1.23 -7.88 5.88
C ILE A 189 -1.38 -6.35 5.86
N ASP A 190 -1.71 -5.76 4.71
CA ASP A 190 -1.92 -4.30 4.59
C ASP A 190 -3.08 -3.83 5.49
N THR A 191 -4.19 -4.57 5.50
CA THR A 191 -5.34 -4.32 6.38
C THR A 191 -4.95 -4.41 7.85
N HIS A 192 -4.19 -5.44 8.22
CA HIS A 192 -3.70 -5.61 9.58
C HIS A 192 -2.84 -4.42 10.01
N ARG A 193 -1.87 -4.00 9.19
CA ARG A 193 -1.01 -2.84 9.46
C ARG A 193 -1.83 -1.55 9.60
N LYS A 194 -2.81 -1.32 8.71
CA LYS A 194 -3.70 -0.16 8.77
C LYS A 194 -4.58 -0.15 10.02
N ARG A 195 -5.08 -1.32 10.46
CA ARG A 195 -5.80 -1.46 11.73
C ARG A 195 -4.92 -1.08 12.92
N VAL A 196 -3.68 -1.58 12.94
CA VAL A 196 -2.68 -1.27 13.96
C VAL A 196 -2.42 0.24 14.05
N LEU A 197 -2.37 0.93 12.91
CA LEU A 197 -2.21 2.39 12.85
C LEU A 197 -3.50 3.18 13.14
N GLY A 198 -4.63 2.51 13.42
CA GLY A 198 -5.93 3.15 13.64
C GLY A 198 -6.56 3.74 12.38
N LEU A 199 -6.11 3.32 11.19
CA LEU A 199 -6.61 3.77 9.89
C LEU A 199 -7.85 2.99 9.43
N LEU A 200 -8.13 1.86 10.05
CA LEU A 200 -9.33 1.06 9.82
C LEU A 200 -9.99 0.73 11.18
N PRO A 201 -11.32 0.82 11.28
CA PRO A 201 -12.03 0.35 12.46
C PRO A 201 -11.82 -1.16 12.63
N ALA A 202 -11.69 -1.62 13.88
CA ALA A 202 -11.37 -3.01 14.22
C ALA A 202 -12.38 -4.05 13.68
N ALA A 203 -13.58 -3.61 13.27
CA ALA A 203 -14.71 -4.46 12.90
C ALA A 203 -14.77 -4.88 11.42
N LEU A 204 -13.86 -4.42 10.55
CA LEU A 204 -13.82 -4.92 9.16
C LEU A 204 -12.84 -6.10 9.06
N ALA A 205 -13.34 -7.30 9.35
CA ALA A 205 -12.77 -8.51 8.79
C ALA A 205 -13.06 -8.53 7.28
N PRO A 206 -12.16 -9.06 6.43
CA PRO A 206 -12.41 -9.10 4.99
C PRO A 206 -13.63 -9.98 4.71
N SER A 207 -14.71 -9.37 4.20
CA SER A 207 -15.82 -10.10 3.60
C SER A 207 -15.37 -10.59 2.21
N PRO A 208 -15.49 -11.88 1.90
CA PRO A 208 -15.18 -12.40 0.58
C PRO A 208 -16.39 -12.19 -0.32
N ALA A 209 -16.54 -11.02 -0.93
CA ALA A 209 -17.46 -10.83 -2.06
C ALA A 209 -17.16 -9.49 -2.76
N GLY A 210 -16.58 -9.57 -3.95
CA GLY A 210 -16.52 -8.44 -4.87
C GLY A 210 -17.92 -8.01 -5.26
N ALA A 211 -18.23 -6.72 -5.06
CA ALA A 211 -19.37 -6.09 -5.68
C ALA A 211 -19.02 -5.78 -7.14
N PRO A 212 -19.80 -6.21 -8.15
CA PRO A 212 -19.62 -5.75 -9.51
C PRO A 212 -20.20 -4.34 -9.65
N CYS A 213 -19.37 -3.40 -10.14
CA CYS A 213 -19.80 -2.09 -10.59
C CYS A 213 -20.76 -2.23 -11.77
N ALA A 214 -21.91 -1.57 -11.67
CA ALA A 214 -22.84 -1.37 -12.78
C ALA A 214 -22.18 -0.52 -13.88
N ALA A 215 -22.20 -1.02 -15.11
CA ALA A 215 -21.86 -0.25 -16.30
C ALA A 215 -23.15 0.30 -16.93
N THR A 216 -23.19 1.61 -17.15
CA THR A 216 -24.19 2.28 -18.00
C THR A 216 -23.54 2.64 -19.33
N ASP A 217 -24.20 2.27 -20.42
CA ASP A 217 -23.82 2.43 -21.83
C ASP A 217 -23.73 3.88 -22.33
N ALA A 218 -22.77 4.17 -23.23
CA ALA A 218 -22.96 4.86 -24.53
C ALA A 218 -21.61 5.32 -25.19
N PRO A 219 -21.55 5.52 -26.54
CA PRO A 219 -20.33 5.30 -27.33
C PRO A 219 -19.71 6.55 -28.03
N GLY A 220 -18.52 6.35 -28.61
CA GLY A 220 -17.81 7.25 -29.54
C GLY A 220 -16.43 7.65 -28.99
N GLY A 221 -15.27 7.30 -29.54
CA GLY A 221 -14.88 7.06 -30.93
C GLY A 221 -13.99 8.23 -31.36
N LEU A 222 -12.66 8.09 -31.30
CA LEU A 222 -11.69 8.79 -32.16
C LEU A 222 -10.25 8.29 -31.93
N SER A 223 -9.64 7.92 -33.04
CA SER A 223 -8.27 7.45 -33.27
C SER A 223 -7.27 8.60 -33.21
N VAL A 224 -6.08 8.38 -32.62
CA VAL A 224 -4.83 9.02 -33.08
C VAL A 224 -3.62 8.10 -32.83
N SER A 225 -2.79 7.99 -33.87
CA SER A 225 -1.62 7.14 -34.07
C SER A 225 -0.55 7.16 -32.97
N ALA A 226 -0.04 5.97 -32.66
CA ALA A 226 1.18 5.76 -31.90
C ALA A 226 2.39 5.69 -32.84
N SER A 227 3.38 6.53 -32.59
CA SER A 227 4.74 6.31 -33.08
C SER A 227 5.76 6.56 -31.96
N ASN A 228 6.51 5.50 -31.69
CA ASN A 228 7.89 5.47 -31.21
C ASN A 228 8.17 5.63 -29.69
N MET A 229 8.34 4.48 -29.00
CA MET A 229 9.27 4.29 -27.87
C MET A 229 9.64 2.78 -27.75
N PRO A 230 10.85 2.43 -27.23
CA PRO A 230 11.31 1.05 -27.09
C PRO A 230 10.84 0.41 -25.76
N PHE A 231 10.99 -0.92 -25.64
CA PHE A 231 10.79 -1.82 -24.46
C PHE A 231 9.57 -2.77 -24.53
N PRO A 232 9.73 -4.02 -25.03
CA PRO A 232 8.62 -4.94 -25.32
C PRO A 232 8.19 -5.89 -24.17
N HIS A 233 8.85 -5.94 -23.00
CA HIS A 233 8.56 -6.96 -21.97
C HIS A 233 7.83 -6.45 -20.72
N VAL A 234 6.78 -5.63 -20.86
CA VAL A 234 5.79 -5.39 -19.76
C VAL A 234 4.35 -5.21 -20.30
N GLN A 235 4.17 -5.19 -21.63
CA GLN A 235 2.93 -4.68 -22.22
C GLN A 235 1.89 -5.75 -22.59
N GLN A 236 2.25 -7.04 -22.60
CA GLN A 236 1.33 -8.11 -23.02
C GLN A 236 0.40 -8.65 -21.92
N ALA A 237 0.63 -8.33 -20.64
CA ALA A 237 -0.23 -8.84 -19.56
C ALA A 237 -1.58 -8.13 -19.42
N ASN A 238 -1.73 -6.91 -19.96
CA ASN A 238 -2.95 -6.09 -19.74
C ASN A 238 -4.01 -6.21 -20.85
N ALA A 239 -3.70 -6.84 -21.99
CA ALA A 239 -4.63 -6.93 -23.13
C ALA A 239 -5.37 -8.27 -23.24
N ALA A 240 -4.88 -9.36 -22.64
CA ALA A 240 -5.42 -10.72 -22.84
C ALA A 240 -6.43 -11.18 -21.77
N ILE A 241 -6.70 -10.39 -20.73
CA ILE A 241 -7.55 -10.79 -19.59
C ILE A 241 -9.06 -10.51 -19.84
N ASN A 242 -9.42 -9.77 -20.90
CA ASN A 242 -10.80 -9.33 -21.14
C ASN A 242 -11.64 -10.22 -22.08
N SER A 243 -11.22 -11.45 -22.41
CA SER A 243 -12.01 -12.35 -23.26
C SER A 243 -11.96 -13.81 -22.82
N GLY A 244 -13.02 -14.29 -22.18
CA GLY A 244 -13.18 -15.65 -21.65
C GLY A 244 -13.06 -15.62 -20.13
N VAL A 245 -14.12 -15.81 -19.34
CA VAL A 245 -14.97 -17.00 -19.33
C VAL A 245 -16.41 -16.59 -19.00
N THR A 246 -17.27 -16.64 -20.00
CA THR A 246 -18.72 -16.79 -19.83
C THR A 246 -19.03 -18.28 -19.63
N SER A 247 -20.05 -18.57 -18.81
CA SER A 247 -20.61 -19.89 -18.49
C SER A 247 -20.00 -20.68 -17.31
N ALA A 248 -20.35 -20.27 -16.09
CA ALA A 248 -20.42 -21.19 -14.92
C ALA A 248 -21.33 -20.67 -13.77
N ALA A 249 -22.20 -19.67 -14.00
CA ALA A 249 -22.89 -18.93 -12.93
C ALA A 249 -24.42 -19.16 -12.87
N ALA A 250 -24.90 -20.38 -13.12
CA ALA A 250 -26.35 -20.63 -13.26
C ALA A 250 -27.01 -21.53 -12.21
N LEU A 251 -26.34 -22.02 -11.17
CA LEU A 251 -26.96 -22.96 -10.20
C LEU A 251 -26.51 -22.70 -8.75
N ALA A 252 -26.88 -21.56 -8.15
CA ALA A 252 -26.71 -21.33 -6.69
C ALA A 252 -27.64 -20.22 -6.15
N HIS A 253 -28.90 -20.16 -6.59
CA HIS A 253 -29.90 -19.21 -6.08
C HIS A 253 -31.15 -19.95 -5.62
N THR A 254 -31.14 -20.56 -4.43
CA THR A 254 -32.40 -20.97 -3.77
C THR A 254 -32.38 -21.12 -2.23
N GLU A 255 -31.28 -20.93 -1.48
CA GLU A 255 -31.30 -21.22 -0.02
C GLU A 255 -30.51 -20.26 0.89
N ALA A 256 -30.67 -18.93 0.75
CA ALA A 256 -30.05 -17.98 1.69
C ALA A 256 -30.93 -16.78 2.06
N THR A 257 -32.23 -17.01 2.31
CA THR A 257 -33.18 -15.95 2.75
C THR A 257 -33.87 -16.26 4.09
N ALA A 258 -33.35 -17.17 4.90
CA ALA A 258 -33.90 -17.40 6.23
C ALA A 258 -32.79 -17.72 7.22
N LEU A 259 -32.33 -16.69 7.95
CA LEU A 259 -31.76 -16.70 9.32
C LEU A 259 -31.03 -15.37 9.59
N ALA A 260 -31.76 -14.26 9.47
CA ALA A 260 -31.33 -12.93 9.93
C ALA A 260 -32.37 -12.40 10.92
N SER A 261 -32.27 -12.82 12.18
CA SER A 261 -32.98 -12.21 13.30
C SER A 261 -32.34 -12.66 14.62
N VAL A 262 -32.09 -11.69 15.50
CA VAL A 262 -31.62 -11.78 16.90
C VAL A 262 -30.09 -11.70 17.15
N ALA A 263 -29.59 -10.47 17.29
CA ALA A 263 -28.57 -10.08 18.30
C ALA A 263 -28.50 -8.53 18.42
N PRO A 264 -28.34 -7.94 19.63
CA PRO A 264 -28.48 -6.51 19.86
C PRO A 264 -27.22 -5.71 19.51
N ALA A 265 -27.44 -4.47 19.06
CA ALA A 265 -26.41 -3.53 18.62
C ALA A 265 -25.46 -3.11 19.76
N ALA A 266 -24.18 -3.50 19.65
CA ALA A 266 -23.10 -2.94 20.46
C ALA A 266 -22.55 -1.68 19.79
N LYS A 267 -22.44 -0.58 20.56
CA LYS A 267 -21.93 0.73 20.10
C LYS A 267 -20.49 0.60 19.57
N PRO A 268 -20.12 1.24 18.45
CA PRO A 268 -18.76 1.18 17.92
C PRO A 268 -17.80 1.90 18.86
N ASN A 269 -16.88 1.15 19.45
CA ASN A 269 -15.84 1.68 20.33
C ASN A 269 -14.75 2.33 19.46
N THR A 270 -14.75 3.65 19.36
CA THR A 270 -13.68 4.41 18.68
C THR A 270 -12.41 4.36 19.53
N ALA A 271 -11.59 3.33 19.33
CA ALA A 271 -10.29 3.21 19.98
C ALA A 271 -9.38 4.37 19.52
N LYS A 272 -9.00 5.24 20.46
CA LYS A 272 -8.00 6.29 20.27
C LYS A 272 -6.68 5.65 19.80
N PRO A 273 -6.00 6.18 18.77
CA PRO A 273 -4.75 5.60 18.28
C PRO A 273 -3.73 5.58 19.43
N ASN A 274 -3.25 4.38 19.76
CA ASN A 274 -2.27 4.21 20.83
C ASN A 274 -0.93 4.75 20.33
N LYS A 275 -0.47 5.86 20.90
CA LYS A 275 0.75 6.58 20.48
C LYS A 275 2.01 5.70 20.54
N ASP A 276 1.96 4.59 21.28
CA ASP A 276 3.07 3.65 21.43
C ASP A 276 3.13 2.56 20.35
N LEU A 277 2.12 2.44 19.50
CA LEU A 277 2.03 1.37 18.51
C LEU A 277 2.43 1.86 17.12
N THR A 278 3.67 1.58 16.73
CA THR A 278 4.23 1.90 15.41
C THR A 278 4.52 0.62 14.64
N LEU A 279 4.52 0.66 13.31
CA LEU A 279 4.89 -0.51 12.49
C LEU A 279 6.35 -0.91 12.73
N THR A 280 7.26 0.05 12.94
CA THR A 280 8.65 -0.26 13.30
C THR A 280 8.71 -1.05 14.61
N GLY A 281 7.93 -0.66 15.62
CA GLY A 281 7.82 -1.39 16.89
C GLY A 281 7.23 -2.79 16.70
N LEU A 282 6.15 -2.90 15.91
CA LEU A 282 5.50 -4.16 15.57
C LEU A 282 6.48 -5.17 14.94
N TYR A 283 7.29 -4.70 13.98
CA TYR A 283 8.25 -5.53 13.27
C TYR A 283 9.51 -5.85 14.07
N ASN A 284 9.92 -4.98 15.01
CA ASN A 284 10.96 -5.34 15.98
C ASN A 284 10.52 -6.52 16.87
N VAL A 285 9.25 -6.54 17.29
CA VAL A 285 8.70 -7.67 18.06
C VAL A 285 8.59 -8.93 17.19
N LEU A 286 8.14 -8.79 15.93
CA LEU A 286 8.11 -9.91 14.98
C LEU A 286 9.51 -10.52 14.77
N GLN A 287 10.54 -9.68 14.62
CA GLN A 287 11.93 -10.12 14.52
C GLN A 287 12.36 -10.86 15.79
N ALA A 288 12.08 -10.32 16.98
CA ALA A 288 12.40 -10.96 18.25
C ALA A 288 11.75 -12.34 18.41
N LEU A 289 10.51 -12.52 17.93
CA LEU A 289 9.84 -13.82 17.89
C LEU A 289 10.51 -14.80 16.93
N ARG A 290 10.94 -14.35 15.75
CA ARG A 290 11.65 -15.17 14.77
C ARG A 290 13.03 -15.61 15.28
N GLU A 291 13.70 -14.76 16.05
CA GLU A 291 14.98 -15.06 16.71
C GLU A 291 14.84 -15.94 17.97
N GLY A 292 13.61 -16.16 18.46
CA GLY A 292 13.35 -16.94 19.68
C GLY A 292 13.80 -16.23 20.97
N ARG A 293 14.06 -14.92 20.95
CA ARG A 293 14.48 -14.20 22.15
C ARG A 293 13.30 -13.90 23.08
N PRO A 294 13.51 -13.86 24.41
CA PRO A 294 12.45 -13.47 25.34
C PRO A 294 12.04 -12.01 25.13
N LEU A 295 10.73 -11.75 25.08
CA LEU A 295 10.17 -10.41 24.94
C LEU A 295 10.21 -9.64 26.27
N THR A 296 10.56 -8.36 26.20
CA THR A 296 10.45 -7.43 27.34
C THR A 296 8.98 -7.13 27.69
N ALA A 297 8.71 -6.54 28.85
CA ALA A 297 7.35 -6.17 29.26
C ALA A 297 6.66 -5.25 28.23
N LYS A 298 7.38 -4.25 27.70
CA LYS A 298 6.86 -3.35 26.65
C LYS A 298 6.54 -4.10 25.37
N GLU A 299 7.40 -5.03 24.97
CA GLU A 299 7.21 -5.83 23.74
C GLU A 299 6.07 -6.82 23.86
N LYS A 300 5.81 -7.36 25.06
CA LYS A 300 4.62 -8.17 25.33
C LYS A 300 3.33 -7.35 25.15
N THR A 301 3.31 -6.09 25.57
CA THR A 301 2.17 -5.19 25.33
C THR A 301 1.96 -4.93 23.84
N ILE A 302 3.04 -4.67 23.10
CA ILE A 302 2.99 -4.50 21.62
C ILE A 302 2.54 -5.79 20.94
N HIS A 303 3.04 -6.94 21.38
CA HIS A 303 2.66 -8.26 20.86
C HIS A 303 1.15 -8.49 20.96
N SER A 304 0.57 -8.25 22.14
CA SER A 304 -0.86 -8.45 22.39
C SER A 304 -1.73 -7.41 21.68
N THR A 305 -1.36 -6.12 21.76
CA THR A 305 -2.16 -5.03 21.17
C THR A 305 -2.07 -5.03 19.64
N GLY A 306 -0.89 -5.28 19.10
CA GLY A 306 -0.62 -5.33 17.67
C GLY A 306 -0.93 -6.68 17.01
N LEU A 307 -1.36 -7.69 17.77
CA LEU A 307 -1.65 -9.04 17.28
C LEU A 307 -0.49 -9.62 16.43
N VAL A 308 0.75 -9.47 16.92
CA VAL A 308 1.97 -9.80 16.16
C VAL A 308 2.02 -11.28 15.76
N GLY A 309 1.45 -12.18 16.56
CA GLY A 309 1.34 -13.60 16.19
C GLY A 309 0.55 -13.83 14.91
N VAL A 310 -0.56 -13.10 14.70
CA VAL A 310 -1.35 -13.16 13.47
C VAL A 310 -0.54 -12.63 12.30
N LEU A 311 0.15 -11.50 12.50
CA LEU A 311 1.03 -10.94 11.47
C LEU A 311 2.14 -11.92 11.07
N LYS A 312 2.74 -12.62 12.05
CA LYS A 312 3.75 -13.65 11.79
C LYS A 312 3.19 -14.76 10.89
N THR A 313 2.05 -15.33 11.24
CA THR A 313 1.40 -16.38 10.44
C THR A 313 1.13 -15.90 9.01
N LEU A 314 0.58 -14.70 8.84
CA LEU A 314 0.32 -14.14 7.50
C LEU A 314 1.60 -13.99 6.66
N HIS A 315 2.71 -13.55 7.27
CA HIS A 315 4.00 -13.49 6.57
C HIS A 315 4.52 -14.88 6.23
N ASP A 316 4.44 -15.83 7.16
CA ASP A 316 4.95 -17.18 6.93
C ASP A 316 4.15 -17.91 5.83
N GLU A 317 2.83 -17.69 5.76
CA GLU A 317 1.97 -18.17 4.67
C GLU A 317 2.28 -17.46 3.34
N LEU A 318 2.49 -16.15 3.36
CA LEU A 318 2.86 -15.37 2.17
C LEU A 318 4.22 -15.84 1.63
N ASP A 319 5.20 -16.01 2.51
CA ASP A 319 6.55 -16.45 2.18
C ASP A 319 6.52 -17.85 1.56
N ALA A 320 5.73 -18.78 2.12
CA ALA A 320 5.54 -20.11 1.55
C ALA A 320 4.88 -20.06 0.15
N ALA A 321 3.85 -19.22 -0.03
CA ALA A 321 3.18 -19.08 -1.32
C ALA A 321 4.08 -18.45 -2.38
N VAL A 322 4.89 -17.45 -2.01
CA VAL A 322 5.87 -16.82 -2.92
C VAL A 322 6.99 -17.79 -3.27
N LEU A 323 7.54 -18.53 -2.31
CA LEU A 323 8.53 -19.57 -2.60
C LEU A 323 7.97 -20.65 -3.55
N ALA A 324 6.72 -21.07 -3.37
CA ALA A 324 6.07 -21.99 -4.29
C ALA A 324 5.92 -21.41 -5.71
N ALA A 325 5.67 -20.10 -5.84
CA ALA A 325 5.60 -19.42 -7.14
C ALA A 325 6.96 -19.34 -7.87
N TYR A 326 8.07 -19.59 -7.17
CA TYR A 326 9.41 -19.75 -7.74
C TYR A 326 9.85 -21.22 -7.87
N GLY A 327 8.99 -22.18 -7.50
CA GLY A 327 9.35 -23.59 -7.43
C GLY A 327 10.30 -23.96 -6.28
N TRP A 328 10.47 -23.08 -5.30
CA TRP A 328 11.37 -23.24 -4.15
C TRP A 328 10.65 -23.69 -2.87
N SER A 329 9.63 -24.54 -3.02
CA SER A 329 8.83 -25.01 -1.89
C SER A 329 9.62 -25.78 -0.84
N ASP A 330 10.80 -26.30 -1.21
CA ASP A 330 11.76 -26.98 -0.33
C ASP A 330 12.46 -26.03 0.65
N LEU A 331 12.55 -24.74 0.33
CA LEU A 331 13.14 -23.71 1.19
C LEU A 331 12.14 -23.16 2.23
N ALA A 332 10.85 -23.52 2.12
CA ALA A 332 9.85 -23.06 3.08
C ALA A 332 10.14 -23.70 4.46
N PRO A 333 10.13 -22.91 5.56
CA PRO A 333 10.26 -23.49 6.89
C PRO A 333 9.12 -24.48 7.12
N ALA A 334 9.43 -25.65 7.67
CA ALA A 334 8.44 -26.68 7.95
C ALA A 334 7.27 -26.06 8.74
N GLN A 335 6.08 -26.04 8.13
CA GLN A 335 4.88 -25.56 8.79
C GLN A 335 4.70 -26.37 10.08
N PRO A 336 4.43 -25.75 11.24
CA PRO A 336 4.08 -26.51 12.42
C PRO A 336 2.80 -27.28 12.11
N THR A 337 2.92 -28.60 11.92
CA THR A 337 1.76 -29.49 11.79
C THR A 337 0.84 -29.23 12.97
N PRO A 338 -0.47 -28.97 12.76
CA PRO A 338 -1.40 -28.88 13.86
C PRO A 338 -1.36 -30.22 14.59
N ALA A 339 -0.98 -30.19 15.86
CA ALA A 339 -0.92 -31.37 16.70
C ALA A 339 -2.27 -32.09 16.61
N ALA A 340 -2.27 -33.29 16.03
CA ALA A 340 -3.43 -34.15 16.07
C ALA A 340 -3.84 -34.30 17.54
N ASN A 341 -5.08 -33.92 17.86
CA ASN A 341 -5.68 -34.17 19.16
C ASN A 341 -5.71 -35.69 19.38
N VAL A 342 -4.67 -36.23 20.01
CA VAL A 342 -4.66 -37.58 20.53
C VAL A 342 -5.59 -37.57 21.74
N ASN A 343 -6.82 -38.03 21.51
CA ASN A 343 -7.81 -38.23 22.55
C ASN A 343 -7.34 -39.39 23.45
N PRO A 344 -6.99 -39.19 24.74
CA PRO A 344 -6.51 -40.27 25.58
C PRO A 344 -7.72 -40.91 26.27
N SER A 345 -8.42 -41.80 25.58
CA SER A 345 -9.46 -42.63 26.21
C SER A 345 -9.63 -43.95 25.47
N ALA A 346 -8.67 -44.85 25.69
CA ALA A 346 -8.92 -46.28 25.71
C ALA A 346 -7.83 -46.90 26.60
N LYS A 347 -8.19 -47.20 27.86
CA LYS A 347 -7.46 -48.17 28.67
C LYS A 347 -8.15 -49.53 28.53
N PRO A 348 -7.36 -50.62 28.64
CA PRO A 348 -7.66 -51.93 28.08
C PRO A 348 -8.77 -52.70 28.78
#